data_AF-A0AAD9XAX8-F1
#
_entry.id   AF-A0AAD9XAX8-F1
#
_cell.length_a   1.000
_cell.length_b   1.000
_cell.length_c   1.000
_cell.angle_alpha   90.00
_cell.angle_beta   90.00
_cell.angle_gamma   90.00
#
_symmetry.space_group_name_H-M   'P 1'
#
loop_
_entity.id
_entity.type
_entity.pdbx_description
1 polymer ?
#
loop_
_entity_poly.entity_id
_entity_poly.type
_entity_poly.pdbx_seq_one_letter_code
_entity_poly.pdbx_strand_id
1 'polypeptide(L)'
;MLGLYDVNDILDEFATEALRRKLLAETQADSSEVRKLISVCRTIFSPIVKFNFMMRSKIEKINARLQFILEQKNGLELKENYAGRSSKVRERPVVDKTPVYDRDRDKEAIIEKLLKIKNSDSGVSIVPIIGVGGVGKTTLAHLVYNDDRG
;
A
#
# COMPACT_ATOMS: atom_id res chain seq x y z
N MET A 1 9.90 -10.65 1.46
CA MET A 1 9.51 -9.40 0.79
C MET A 1 9.77 -9.50 -0.73
N LEU A 2 9.34 -10.55 -1.44
CA LEU A 2 9.98 -10.89 -2.72
C LEU A 2 9.05 -11.72 -3.62
N GLY A 3 8.15 -11.05 -4.33
CA GLY A 3 7.34 -11.66 -5.40
C GLY A 3 7.07 -10.68 -6.54
N LEU A 4 6.84 -9.41 -6.20
CA LEU A 4 6.66 -8.36 -7.21
C LEU A 4 7.97 -7.98 -7.91
N TYR A 5 9.06 -7.79 -7.15
CA TYR A 5 10.37 -7.42 -7.71
C TYR A 5 10.95 -8.50 -8.63
N ASP A 6 10.89 -9.78 -8.21
CA ASP A 6 11.40 -10.90 -9.02
C ASP A 6 10.69 -11.02 -10.38
N VAL A 7 9.39 -10.71 -10.44
CA VAL A 7 8.62 -10.70 -11.70
C VAL A 7 8.98 -9.47 -12.54
N ASN A 8 9.13 -8.31 -11.91
CA ASN A 8 9.51 -7.07 -12.59
C ASN A 8 10.89 -7.17 -13.25
N ASP A 9 11.85 -7.79 -12.57
CA ASP A 9 13.20 -8.03 -13.11
C ASP A 9 13.17 -8.88 -14.39
N ILE A 10 12.30 -9.90 -14.46
CA ILE A 10 12.12 -10.72 -15.67
C ILE A 10 11.50 -9.89 -16.81
N LEU A 11 10.55 -9.01 -16.50
CA LEU A 11 9.91 -8.15 -17.50
C LEU A 11 10.90 -7.12 -18.07
N ASP A 12 11.72 -6.51 -17.22
CA ASP A 12 12.73 -5.53 -17.63
C ASP A 12 13.83 -6.18 -18.49
N GLU A 13 14.24 -7.40 -18.15
CA GLU A 13 15.20 -8.17 -18.94
C GLU A 13 14.62 -8.59 -20.30
N PHE A 14 13.33 -8.94 -20.36
CA PHE A 14 12.63 -9.20 -21.63
C PHE A 14 12.55 -7.95 -22.50
N ALA A 15 12.18 -6.80 -21.92
CA ALA A 15 12.12 -5.53 -22.64
C ALA A 15 13.50 -5.14 -23.20
N THR A 16 14.55 -5.32 -22.39
CA THR A 16 15.93 -5.04 -22.81
C THR A 16 16.37 -5.93 -23.97
N GLU A 17 16.07 -7.23 -23.92
CA GLU A 17 16.40 -8.16 -25.00
C GLU A 17 15.59 -7.88 -26.28
N ALA A 18 14.32 -7.49 -26.15
CA ALA A 18 13.49 -7.10 -27.29
C ALA A 18 14.07 -5.87 -28.02
N LEU A 19 14.52 -4.85 -27.27
CA LEU A 19 15.18 -3.67 -27.84
C LEU A 19 16.51 -4.04 -28.52
N ARG A 20 17.32 -4.89 -27.89
CA ARG A 20 18.58 -5.38 -28.47
C ARG A 20 18.34 -6.07 -29.82
N ARG A 21 17.32 -6.91 -29.93
CA ARG A 21 16.98 -7.61 -31.18
C ARG A 21 16.53 -6.66 -32.27
N LYS A 22 15.75 -5.63 -31.93
CA LYS A 22 15.33 -4.59 -32.87
C LYS A 22 16.54 -3.86 -33.46
N LEU A 23 17.51 -3.47 -32.61
CA LEU A 23 18.76 -2.84 -33.04
C LEU A 23 19.57 -3.75 -33.99
N LEU A 24 19.71 -5.04 -33.66
CA LEU A 24 20.44 -5.99 -34.51
C LEU A 24 19.76 -6.20 -35.86
N ALA A 25 18.42 -6.22 -35.90
CA ALA A 25 17.66 -6.34 -37.15
C ALA A 25 17.86 -5.11 -38.07
N GLU A 26 17.96 -3.91 -37.50
CA GLU A 26 18.22 -2.67 -38.25
C GLU A 26 19.64 -2.62 -38.83
N THR A 27 20.64 -3.18 -38.14
CA THR A 27 22.06 -3.20 -38.60
C THR A 27 22.40 -4.27 -39.66
N GLN A 28 21.58 -5.31 -39.84
CA GLN A 28 21.92 -6.47 -40.67
C GLN A 28 21.61 -6.31 -42.18
N ALA A 29 21.13 -5.14 -42.60
CA ALA A 29 20.75 -4.86 -44.00
C ALA A 29 21.94 -4.86 -44.98
N ASP A 30 23.18 -4.64 -44.54
CA ASP A 30 24.25 -4.09 -45.40
C ASP A 30 25.48 -4.98 -45.69
N SER A 31 25.42 -6.31 -45.52
CA SER A 31 26.60 -7.17 -45.78
C SER A 31 26.23 -8.52 -46.38
N SER A 32 26.51 -8.69 -47.68
CA SER A 32 25.98 -9.75 -48.54
C SER A 32 26.85 -11.02 -48.67
N GLU A 33 28.14 -11.05 -48.33
CA GLU A 33 28.99 -12.20 -48.70
C GLU A 33 29.44 -13.13 -47.55
N VAL A 34 29.30 -12.74 -46.28
CA VAL A 34 29.69 -13.60 -45.12
C VAL A 34 28.52 -14.48 -44.61
N ARG A 35 27.34 -14.39 -45.23
CA ARG A 35 26.06 -14.91 -44.70
C ARG A 35 25.94 -16.45 -44.66
N LYS A 36 26.68 -17.19 -45.51
CA LYS A 36 26.48 -18.65 -45.68
C LYS A 36 27.16 -19.51 -44.61
N LEU A 37 28.33 -19.11 -44.12
CA LEU A 37 29.09 -19.85 -43.08
C LEU A 37 28.60 -19.54 -41.66
N ILE A 38 28.12 -18.32 -41.40
CA ILE A 38 27.55 -17.91 -40.10
C ILE A 38 26.16 -18.55 -39.87
N SER A 39 25.45 -18.88 -40.95
CA SER A 39 24.10 -19.45 -40.94
C SER A 39 23.97 -20.74 -40.13
N VAL A 40 24.94 -21.65 -40.25
CA VAL A 40 24.86 -23.01 -39.66
C VAL A 40 25.28 -23.03 -38.19
N CYS A 41 26.22 -22.19 -37.76
CA CYS A 41 26.63 -22.12 -36.34
C CYS A 41 25.62 -21.33 -35.48
N ARG A 42 24.82 -20.44 -36.10
CA ARG A 42 23.81 -19.62 -35.41
C ARG A 42 22.64 -20.45 -34.88
N THR A 43 22.30 -21.59 -35.50
CA THR A 43 21.13 -22.39 -35.13
C THR A 43 21.33 -23.24 -33.87
N ILE A 44 22.56 -23.66 -33.56
CA ILE A 44 22.83 -24.58 -32.44
C ILE A 44 23.13 -23.82 -31.12
N PHE A 45 23.77 -22.65 -31.20
CA PHE A 45 24.08 -21.78 -30.05
C PHE A 45 23.52 -20.37 -30.23
N SER A 46 22.25 -20.27 -30.66
CA SER A 46 21.61 -18.96 -30.82
C SER A 46 21.50 -18.25 -29.46
N PRO A 47 21.90 -16.97 -29.34
CA PRO A 47 21.62 -16.14 -28.17
C PRO A 47 20.15 -16.21 -27.72
N ILE A 48 19.24 -16.46 -28.65
CA ILE A 48 17.79 -16.63 -28.41
C ILE A 48 17.51 -17.88 -27.56
N VAL A 49 18.12 -19.02 -27.89
CA VAL A 49 17.91 -20.28 -27.16
C VAL A 49 18.47 -20.15 -25.75
N LYS A 50 19.66 -19.54 -25.61
CA LYS A 50 20.27 -19.28 -24.30
C LYS A 50 19.43 -18.34 -23.45
N PHE A 51 18.93 -17.24 -24.03
CA PHE A 51 18.05 -16.30 -23.34
C PHE A 51 16.76 -16.96 -22.88
N ASN A 52 16.09 -17.69 -23.77
CA ASN A 52 14.83 -18.39 -23.44
C ASN A 52 15.02 -19.43 -22.34
N PHE A 53 16.13 -20.18 -22.37
CA PHE A 53 16.48 -21.13 -21.31
C PHE A 53 16.69 -20.44 -19.95
N MET A 54 17.44 -19.33 -19.93
CA MET A 54 17.65 -18.54 -18.72
C MET A 54 16.33 -17.98 -18.17
N MET A 55 15.45 -17.47 -19.04
CA MET A 55 14.16 -16.92 -18.63
C MET A 55 13.24 -18.01 -18.07
N ARG A 56 13.17 -19.16 -18.74
CA ARG A 56 12.41 -20.32 -18.23
C ARG A 56 12.87 -20.71 -16.82
N SER A 57 14.18 -20.80 -16.59
CA SER A 57 14.71 -21.15 -15.28
C SER A 57 14.32 -20.13 -14.19
N LYS A 58 14.34 -18.83 -14.50
CA LYS A 58 13.89 -17.79 -13.57
C LYS A 58 12.39 -17.90 -13.24
N ILE A 59 11.56 -18.15 -14.26
CA ILE A 59 10.11 -18.35 -14.09
C ILE A 59 9.83 -19.58 -13.22
N GLU A 60 10.51 -20.70 -13.48
CA GLU A 60 10.38 -21.93 -12.68
C GLU A 60 10.74 -21.70 -11.21
N LYS A 61 11.81 -20.94 -10.93
CA LYS A 61 12.19 -20.58 -9.54
C LYS A 61 11.12 -19.75 -8.84
N ILE A 62 10.52 -18.77 -9.51
CA ILE A 62 9.42 -17.97 -8.95
C ILE A 62 8.22 -18.86 -8.68
N ASN A 63 7.85 -19.71 -9.63
CA ASN A 63 6.70 -20.59 -9.50
C ASN A 63 6.87 -21.58 -8.34
N ALA A 64 8.06 -22.19 -8.19
CA ALA A 64 8.38 -23.07 -7.07
C ALA A 64 8.28 -22.34 -5.72
N ARG A 65 8.77 -21.09 -5.63
CA ARG A 65 8.65 -20.27 -4.42
C ARG A 65 7.19 -19.92 -4.10
N LEU A 66 6.38 -19.60 -5.11
CA LEU A 66 4.96 -19.35 -4.93
C LEU A 66 4.21 -20.60 -4.46
N GLN A 67 4.50 -21.76 -5.03
CA GLN A 67 3.94 -23.04 -4.59
C GLN A 67 4.32 -23.34 -3.14
N PHE A 68 5.58 -23.18 -2.77
CA PHE A 68 6.02 -23.34 -1.38
C PHE A 68 5.28 -22.41 -0.41
N ILE A 69 5.07 -21.14 -0.80
CA ILE A 69 4.30 -20.18 0.01
C ILE A 69 2.82 -20.61 0.11
N LEU A 70 2.23 -21.11 -0.97
CA LEU A 70 0.85 -21.61 -0.97
C LEU A 70 0.69 -22.83 -0.07
N GLU A 71 1.63 -23.78 -0.10
CA GLU A 71 1.64 -24.94 0.79
C GLU A 71 1.74 -24.51 2.25
N GLN A 72 2.63 -23.56 2.57
CA GLN A 72 2.71 -23.00 3.92
C GLN A 72 1.44 -22.25 4.32
N LYS A 73 0.81 -21.49 3.41
CA LYS A 73 -0.49 -20.83 3.67
C LYS A 73 -1.57 -21.85 4.00
N ASN A 74 -1.65 -22.95 3.26
CA ASN A 74 -2.67 -23.99 3.46
C ASN A 74 -2.50 -24.71 4.80
N GLY A 75 -1.27 -24.88 5.28
CA GLY A 75 -0.99 -25.46 6.59
C GLY A 75 -1.37 -24.56 7.79
N LEU A 76 -1.67 -23.28 7.55
CA LEU A 76 -1.91 -22.31 8.63
C LEU A 76 -3.40 -22.17 9.04
N GLU A 77 -4.34 -22.94 8.48
CA GLU A 77 -5.80 -22.88 8.77
C GLU A 77 -6.36 -21.44 8.90
N LEU A 78 -5.78 -20.48 8.17
CA LEU A 78 -6.15 -19.08 8.29
C LEU A 78 -7.51 -18.85 7.62
N LYS A 79 -8.49 -18.39 8.40
CA LYS A 79 -9.74 -17.89 7.82
C LYS A 79 -9.46 -16.67 6.96
N GLU A 80 -9.90 -16.72 5.71
CA GLU A 80 -9.87 -15.60 4.80
C GLU A 80 -10.79 -14.48 5.34
N ASN A 81 -10.18 -13.48 5.98
CA ASN A 81 -10.92 -12.31 6.43
C ASN A 81 -11.20 -11.42 5.23
N TYR A 82 -12.36 -11.61 4.61
CA TYR A 82 -13.00 -10.61 3.75
C TYR A 82 -13.54 -9.44 4.59
N ALA A 83 -12.77 -8.98 5.58
CA ALA A 83 -12.91 -7.62 6.07
C ALA A 83 -12.36 -6.72 4.96
N GLY A 84 -13.08 -6.69 3.83
CA GLY A 84 -12.88 -5.72 2.77
C GLY A 84 -12.68 -4.41 3.45
N ARG A 85 -11.56 -3.74 3.12
CA ARG A 85 -11.02 -2.55 3.77
C ARG A 85 -12.18 -1.64 4.08
N SER A 86 -12.76 -1.84 5.26
CA SER A 86 -13.90 -1.08 5.66
C SER A 86 -13.19 0.21 5.96
N SER A 87 -13.36 1.18 5.06
CA SER A 87 -13.60 2.51 5.53
C SER A 87 -14.78 2.35 6.49
N LYS A 88 -14.50 1.91 7.72
CA LYS A 88 -15.38 2.16 8.83
C LYS A 88 -15.36 3.68 8.82
N VAL A 89 -16.38 4.24 8.15
CA VAL A 89 -16.90 5.54 8.52
C VAL A 89 -16.95 5.42 10.01
N ARG A 90 -16.04 6.14 10.67
CA ARG A 90 -15.89 6.08 12.11
C ARG A 90 -17.25 6.53 12.62
N GLU A 91 -18.09 5.57 12.98
CA GLU A 91 -19.38 5.87 13.56
C GLU A 91 -19.07 6.82 14.72
N ARG A 92 -19.73 7.98 14.69
CA ARG A 92 -19.64 8.91 15.81
C ARG A 92 -19.98 8.07 17.04
N PRO A 93 -19.10 7.98 18.05
CA PRO A 93 -19.41 7.21 19.24
C PRO A 93 -20.73 7.76 19.76
N VAL A 94 -21.79 6.96 19.65
CA VAL A 94 -22.99 7.19 20.43
C VAL A 94 -22.51 6.98 21.85
N VAL A 95 -22.29 8.10 22.55
CA VAL A 95 -21.89 8.07 23.94
C VAL A 95 -23.04 7.41 24.67
N ASP A 96 -22.78 6.19 25.12
CA ASP A 96 -23.64 5.54 26.09
C ASP A 96 -23.83 6.52 27.25
N LYS A 97 -25.06 6.63 27.79
CA LYS A 97 -25.39 7.59 28.87
C LYS A 97 -24.78 7.17 30.21
N THR A 98 -23.61 6.54 30.17
CA THR A 98 -22.83 6.18 31.34
C THR A 98 -22.40 7.46 32.05
N PRO A 99 -22.62 7.56 33.37
CA PRO A 99 -22.17 8.70 34.14
C PRO A 99 -20.65 8.84 34.02
N VAL A 100 -20.19 10.05 33.69
CA VAL A 100 -18.76 10.38 33.65
C VAL A 100 -18.42 11.08 34.95
N TYR A 101 -17.49 10.49 35.71
CA TYR A 101 -17.07 11.02 37.00
C TYR A 101 -15.83 11.93 36.87
N ASP A 102 -15.67 12.84 37.83
CA ASP A 102 -14.48 13.71 38.02
C ASP A 102 -14.11 14.66 36.87
N ARG A 103 -14.99 14.81 35.86
CA ARG A 103 -14.78 15.71 34.72
C ARG A 103 -15.51 17.04 34.81
N ASP A 104 -16.26 17.29 35.88
CA ASP A 104 -17.06 18.51 36.04
C ASP A 104 -16.20 19.76 35.99
N ARG A 105 -15.06 19.78 36.71
CA ARG A 105 -14.16 20.95 36.70
C ARG A 105 -13.61 21.26 35.30
N ASP A 106 -13.19 20.24 34.57
CA ASP A 106 -12.66 20.40 33.22
C ASP A 106 -13.76 20.89 32.26
N LYS A 107 -14.98 20.35 32.41
CA LYS A 107 -16.16 20.73 31.63
C LYS A 107 -16.52 22.20 31.87
N GLU A 108 -16.66 22.62 33.14
CA GLU A 108 -17.00 24.01 33.50
C GLU A 108 -15.96 25.00 32.99
N ALA A 109 -14.66 24.67 33.11
CA ALA A 109 -13.59 25.54 32.63
C ALA A 109 -13.66 25.79 31.12
N ILE A 110 -14.04 24.77 30.34
CA ILE A 110 -14.22 24.91 28.89
C ILE A 110 -15.48 25.73 28.58
N ILE A 111 -16.61 25.47 29.24
CA ILE A 111 -17.87 26.21 29.02
C ILE A 111 -17.71 27.69 29.34
N GLU A 112 -17.10 28.03 30.48
CA GLU A 112 -16.83 29.43 30.83
C GLU A 112 -15.98 30.12 29.78
N LYS A 113 -14.97 29.42 29.25
CA LYS A 113 -14.10 29.97 28.21
C LYS A 113 -14.87 30.20 26.92
N LEU A 114 -15.81 29.31 26.58
CA LEU A 114 -16.68 29.47 25.40
C LEU A 114 -17.64 30.65 25.57
N LEU A 115 -18.30 30.78 26.72
CA LEU A 115 -19.25 31.86 27.00
C LEU A 115 -18.60 33.25 27.09
N LYS A 116 -17.30 33.31 27.44
CA LYS A 116 -16.53 34.57 27.47
C LYS A 116 -16.09 35.05 26.09
N ILE A 117 -16.22 34.21 25.04
CA ILE A 117 -15.93 34.63 23.66
C ILE A 117 -17.06 35.57 23.22
N LYS A 118 -16.74 36.86 23.06
CA LYS A 118 -17.70 37.84 22.56
C LYS A 118 -17.95 37.59 21.07
N ASN A 119 -19.21 37.65 20.65
CA ASN A 119 -19.67 37.53 19.26
C ASN A 119 -19.19 38.67 18.32
N SER A 120 -18.15 39.41 18.70
CA SER A 120 -17.78 40.69 18.09
C SER A 120 -16.50 40.64 17.27
N ASP A 121 -15.96 39.46 16.97
CA ASP A 121 -14.86 39.34 16.02
C ASP A 121 -15.19 38.25 15.01
N SER A 122 -15.07 38.57 13.73
CA SER A 122 -15.51 37.76 12.58
C SER A 122 -14.72 36.45 12.37
N GLY A 123 -14.06 35.94 13.42
CA GLY A 123 -13.17 34.79 13.40
C GLY A 123 -13.75 33.54 14.08
N VAL A 124 -13.20 32.39 13.70
CA VAL A 124 -13.50 31.10 14.35
C VAL A 124 -12.67 30.99 15.63
N SER A 125 -13.31 30.68 16.76
CA SER A 125 -12.62 30.39 18.01
C SER A 125 -12.40 28.87 18.18
N ILE A 126 -11.21 28.49 18.66
CA ILE A 126 -10.80 27.08 18.80
C ILE A 126 -10.33 26.84 20.23
N VAL A 127 -10.85 25.78 20.87
CA VAL A 127 -10.41 25.30 22.18
C VAL A 127 -9.82 23.89 22.05
N PRO A 128 -8.48 23.74 22.02
CA PRO A 128 -7.85 22.43 21.89
C PRO A 128 -7.87 21.65 23.22
N ILE A 129 -8.22 20.36 23.15
CA ILE A 129 -8.10 19.41 24.28
C ILE A 129 -6.90 18.49 24.01
N ILE A 130 -5.85 18.60 24.82
CA ILE A 130 -4.57 17.89 24.62
C ILE A 130 -4.35 16.90 25.76
N GLY A 131 -3.74 15.74 25.46
CA GLY A 131 -3.39 14.73 26.45
C GLY A 131 -3.12 13.37 25.83
N VAL A 132 -2.61 12.44 26.65
CA VAL A 132 -2.26 11.07 26.24
C VAL A 132 -3.46 10.26 25.73
N GLY A 133 -3.21 9.15 25.04
CA GLY A 133 -4.26 8.23 24.58
C GLY A 133 -5.10 7.67 25.74
N GLY A 134 -6.38 7.39 25.51
CA GLY A 134 -7.25 6.75 26.51
C GLY A 134 -7.76 7.64 27.66
N VAL A 135 -7.25 8.86 27.83
CA VAL A 135 -7.62 9.75 28.95
C VAL A 135 -9.06 10.31 28.90
N GLY A 136 -9.82 10.05 27.84
CA GLY A 136 -11.22 10.51 27.74
C GLY A 136 -11.40 11.92 27.15
N LYS A 137 -10.47 12.42 26.33
CA LYS A 137 -10.59 13.74 25.65
C LYS A 137 -11.87 13.87 24.82
N THR A 138 -12.19 12.84 24.03
CA THR A 138 -13.40 12.80 23.20
C THR A 138 -14.65 12.75 24.07
N THR A 139 -14.60 12.06 25.22
CA THR A 139 -15.69 12.04 26.20
C THR A 139 -15.93 13.44 26.78
N LEU A 140 -14.87 14.16 27.17
CA LEU A 140 -14.98 15.53 27.67
C LEU A 140 -15.54 16.49 26.60
N ALA A 141 -15.08 16.39 25.35
CA ALA A 141 -15.63 17.18 24.25
C ALA A 141 -17.14 16.95 24.05
N HIS A 142 -17.59 15.70 24.18
CA HIS A 142 -19.02 15.38 24.11
C HIS A 142 -19.81 15.94 25.29
N LEU A 143 -19.27 15.90 26.51
CA LEU A 143 -19.93 16.48 27.69
C LEU A 143 -20.13 17.99 27.58
N VAL A 144 -19.16 18.69 26.99
CA VAL A 144 -19.26 20.14 26.74
C VAL A 144 -20.26 20.42 25.61
N TYR A 145 -20.21 19.66 24.51
CA TYR A 145 -21.11 19.86 23.36
C TYR A 145 -22.58 19.62 23.70
N ASN A 146 -22.88 18.67 24.58
CA ASN A 146 -24.23 18.33 25.00
C ASN A 146 -24.70 19.14 26.23
N ASP A 147 -23.98 20.19 26.64
CA ASP A 147 -24.41 21.04 27.77
C ASP A 147 -25.42 22.09 27.31
N ASP A 148 -26.53 22.20 28.02
CA ASP A 148 -27.65 23.07 27.66
C ASP A 148 -27.37 24.59 27.85
N ARG A 149 -26.21 24.96 28.42
CA ARG A 149 -25.82 26.37 28.64
C ARG A 149 -25.05 26.97 27.47
N GLY A 150 -24.69 26.16 26.47
CA GLY A 150 -23.98 26.59 25.24
C GLY A 150 -24.88 27.20 24.19
#